data_AF-A0A3E1NTA2-F1
#
_entry.id   AF-A0A3E1NTA2-F1
#
_cell.length_a   1.000
_cell.length_b   1.000
_cell.length_c   1.000
_cell.angle_alpha   90.00
_cell.angle_beta   90.00
_cell.angle_gamma   90.00
#
_symmetry.space_group_name_H-M   'P 1'
#
loop_
_entity.id
_entity.type
_entity.pdbx_description
1 polymer ?
#
loop_
_entity_poly.entity_id
_entity_poly.type
_entity_poly.pdbx_seq_one_letter_code
_entity_poly.pdbx_strand_id
1 'polypeptide(L)'
;MKKNLFLLPTLSAGFFVLISITCLWEFYNWRPKRLRFIDYISFPNFHVKRDFIDIHFTGDEEKDAIKFSFAQLSVQEIIENADTLHGVHFSYGDSSTYQSLIHTFDLLYAARAQCYQCDHAEIWFFYCP
;
A
#
# COMPACT_ATOMS: atom_id res chain seq x y z
N MET A 1 3.83 -70.30 21.18
CA MET A 1 5.09 -70.17 20.39
C MET A 1 4.90 -69.12 19.29
N LYS A 2 5.92 -68.26 19.09
CA LYS A 2 6.10 -67.17 18.08
C LYS A 2 5.28 -65.89 18.36
N LYS A 3 5.79 -64.73 18.84
CA LYS A 3 6.93 -63.80 18.59
C LYS A 3 6.73 -62.78 17.45
N ASN A 4 7.01 -61.51 17.80
CA ASN A 4 7.39 -60.30 17.03
C ASN A 4 6.26 -59.29 16.72
N LEU A 5 6.20 -58.07 17.29
CA LEU A 5 7.12 -56.90 17.36
C LEU A 5 7.13 -56.07 16.05
N PHE A 6 6.61 -54.83 16.09
CA PHE A 6 7.08 -53.60 15.39
C PHE A 6 6.03 -52.47 15.66
N LEU A 7 6.23 -51.59 16.65
CA LEU A 7 6.78 -50.23 16.53
C LEU A 7 6.09 -49.35 15.48
N LEU A 8 5.27 -48.38 15.93
CA LEU A 8 5.23 -46.96 15.52
C LEU A 8 4.10 -46.26 16.30
N PRO A 9 4.39 -45.10 16.94
CA PRO A 9 4.07 -43.86 16.25
C PRO A 9 5.11 -42.77 16.53
N THR A 10 5.98 -42.49 15.57
CA THR A 10 6.88 -41.32 15.61
C THR A 10 6.82 -40.56 14.29
N LEU A 11 5.60 -40.25 13.85
CA LEU A 11 5.35 -39.46 12.63
C LEU A 11 4.39 -38.29 12.87
N SER A 12 4.31 -37.73 14.08
CA SER A 12 3.53 -36.50 14.31
C SER A 12 4.41 -35.27 14.58
N ALA A 13 5.56 -35.41 15.27
CA ALA A 13 6.35 -34.24 15.66
C ALA A 13 7.12 -33.58 14.50
N GLY A 14 7.58 -34.35 13.51
CA GLY A 14 8.37 -33.81 12.39
C GLY A 14 7.56 -32.99 11.38
N PHE A 15 6.25 -33.24 11.28
CA PHE A 15 5.39 -32.59 10.29
C PHE A 15 4.99 -31.17 10.72
N PHE A 16 4.78 -30.94 12.01
CA PHE A 16 4.41 -29.61 12.55
C PHE A 16 5.58 -28.60 12.50
N VAL A 17 6.82 -29.07 12.63
CA VAL A 17 8.00 -28.18 12.57
C VAL A 17 8.24 -27.69 11.13
N LEU A 18 8.00 -28.53 10.13
CA LEU A 18 8.17 -28.15 8.72
C LEU A 18 7.17 -27.09 8.26
N ILE A 19 5.88 -27.23 8.65
CA ILE A 19 4.85 -26.22 8.33
C ILE A 19 5.20 -24.86 8.95
N SER A 20 5.76 -24.86 10.17
CA SER A 20 6.15 -23.63 10.86
C SER A 20 7.29 -22.90 10.16
N ILE A 21 8.29 -23.66 9.66
CA ILE A 21 9.45 -23.09 8.96
C ILE A 21 9.06 -22.58 7.56
N THR A 22 8.17 -23.27 6.84
CA THR A 22 7.68 -22.79 5.53
C THR A 22 6.78 -21.56 5.66
N CYS A 23 5.88 -21.52 6.66
CA CYS A 23 5.08 -20.31 6.93
C CYS A 23 5.96 -19.12 7.33
N LEU A 24 6.99 -19.33 8.16
CA LEU A 24 7.95 -18.28 8.50
C LEU A 24 8.75 -17.83 7.27
N TRP A 25 9.09 -18.72 6.36
CA TRP A 25 9.80 -18.37 5.13
C TRP A 25 8.93 -17.57 4.15
N GLU A 26 7.66 -17.94 3.99
CA GLU A 26 6.69 -17.16 3.20
C GLU A 26 6.42 -15.80 3.82
N PHE A 27 6.34 -15.70 5.15
CA PHE A 27 6.17 -14.42 5.84
C PHE A 27 7.45 -13.54 5.75
N TYR A 28 8.64 -14.14 5.82
CA TYR A 28 9.92 -13.42 5.70
C TYR A 28 10.17 -12.94 4.26
N ASN A 29 9.67 -13.68 3.26
CA ASN A 29 9.72 -13.31 1.84
C ASN A 29 8.54 -12.46 1.38
N TRP A 30 7.47 -12.34 2.17
CA TRP A 30 6.42 -11.33 2.00
C TRP A 30 6.93 -9.95 2.43
N ARG A 31 8.08 -9.55 1.90
CA ARG A 31 8.36 -8.14 1.77
C ARG A 31 7.49 -7.65 0.62
N PRO A 32 6.49 -6.79 0.84
CA PRO A 32 5.86 -6.11 -0.28
C PRO A 32 7.01 -5.49 -1.09
N LYS A 33 6.99 -5.69 -2.41
CA LYS A 33 7.92 -5.01 -3.31
C LYS A 33 7.73 -3.53 -3.03
N ARG A 34 8.60 -2.96 -2.18
CA ARG A 34 8.54 -1.57 -1.75
C ARG A 34 8.30 -0.76 -3.02
N LEU A 35 7.30 0.13 -2.97
CA LEU A 35 7.20 1.25 -3.89
C LEU A 35 8.63 1.68 -4.21
N ARG A 36 9.03 1.58 -5.49
CA ARG A 36 10.25 2.23 -5.92
C ARG A 36 9.99 3.68 -5.53
N PHE A 37 10.62 4.14 -4.45
CA PHE A 37 10.80 5.56 -4.21
C PHE A 37 11.51 6.01 -5.47
N ILE A 38 10.73 6.53 -6.41
CA ILE A 38 11.28 7.17 -7.58
C ILE A 38 11.92 8.40 -6.95
N ASP A 39 13.25 8.33 -6.81
CA ASP A 39 14.11 9.41 -6.38
C ASP A 39 13.62 10.68 -7.06
N TYR A 40 12.97 11.55 -6.29
CA TYR A 40 12.54 12.91 -6.61
C TYR A 40 12.76 13.27 -8.09
N ILE A 41 11.98 12.69 -9.01
CA ILE A 41 12.09 13.08 -10.42
C ILE A 41 11.40 14.43 -10.45
N SER A 42 12.20 15.48 -10.31
CA SER A 42 11.84 16.83 -10.67
C SER A 42 11.48 16.78 -12.15
N PHE A 43 10.22 16.47 -12.47
CA PHE A 43 9.74 16.48 -13.84
C PHE A 43 9.82 17.92 -14.34
N PRO A 44 10.64 18.23 -15.36
CA PRO A 44 10.78 19.59 -15.88
C PRO A 44 9.50 20.14 -16.53
N ASN A 45 8.44 19.32 -16.61
CA ASN A 45 7.14 19.64 -17.20
C ASN A 45 6.02 19.78 -16.15
N PHE A 46 6.33 20.29 -14.96
CA PHE A 46 5.31 20.62 -13.95
C PHE A 46 4.42 21.82 -14.38
N HIS A 47 4.68 22.42 -15.54
CA HIS A 47 3.98 23.61 -16.03
C HIS A 47 2.56 23.35 -16.58
N VAL A 48 2.07 22.11 -16.60
CA VAL A 48 0.65 21.86 -16.87
C VAL A 48 -0.12 22.20 -15.60
N LYS A 49 -0.89 23.30 -15.65
CA LYS A 49 -1.84 23.64 -14.60
C LYS A 49 -2.84 22.49 -14.48
N ARG A 50 -2.84 21.82 -13.33
CA ARG A 50 -3.76 20.73 -13.01
C ARG A 50 -4.72 21.18 -11.93
N ASP A 51 -5.93 20.64 -11.98
CA ASP A 51 -6.94 20.86 -10.95
C ASP A 51 -6.89 19.69 -9.97
N PHE A 52 -6.60 20.00 -8.71
CA PHE A 52 -6.45 18.99 -7.67
C PHE A 52 -7.68 18.93 -6.79
N ILE A 53 -8.12 17.70 -6.50
CA ILE A 53 -9.12 17.43 -5.48
C ILE A 53 -8.40 17.34 -4.13
N ASP A 54 -8.71 18.28 -3.24
CA ASP A 54 -8.12 18.32 -1.90
C ASP A 54 -8.81 17.35 -0.94
N ILE A 55 -8.02 16.46 -0.34
CA ILE A 55 -8.45 15.51 0.67
C ILE A 55 -7.63 15.75 1.93
N HIS A 56 -8.26 16.40 2.90
CA HIS A 56 -7.63 16.73 4.19
C HIS A 56 -8.00 15.71 5.26
N PHE A 57 -7.00 14.99 5.79
CA PHE A 57 -7.16 14.06 6.90
C PHE A 57 -7.05 14.79 8.24
N THR A 58 -7.90 14.39 9.19
CA THR A 58 -8.07 15.09 10.47
C THR A 58 -7.69 14.26 11.69
N GLY A 59 -7.49 12.96 11.52
CA GLY A 59 -7.31 12.01 12.62
C GLY A 59 -8.62 11.42 13.18
N ASP A 60 -9.77 11.86 12.68
CA ASP A 60 -11.07 11.25 12.94
C ASP A 60 -11.22 10.00 12.08
N GLU A 61 -11.07 8.81 12.67
CA GLU A 61 -11.02 7.53 11.96
C GLU A 61 -12.24 7.29 11.07
N GLU A 62 -13.45 7.63 11.54
CA GLU A 62 -14.69 7.38 10.79
C GLU A 62 -14.78 8.29 9.57
N LYS A 63 -14.52 9.59 9.75
CA LYS A 63 -14.55 10.54 8.64
C LYS A 63 -13.41 10.31 7.66
N ASP A 64 -12.23 9.99 8.16
CA ASP A 64 -11.05 9.75 7.33
C ASP A 64 -11.19 8.44 6.54
N ALA A 65 -11.89 7.42 7.06
CA ALA A 65 -12.22 6.20 6.30
C ALA A 65 -13.11 6.49 5.08
N ILE A 66 -14.08 7.40 5.20
CA ILE A 66 -14.92 7.85 4.08
C ILE A 66 -14.05 8.57 3.04
N LYS A 67 -13.14 9.45 3.49
CA LYS A 67 -12.19 10.15 2.60
C LYS A 67 -11.24 9.21 1.88
N PHE A 68 -10.75 8.16 2.54
CA PHE A 68 -9.94 7.12 1.89
C PHE A 68 -10.72 6.38 0.81
N SER A 69 -11.99 6.04 1.08
CA SER A 69 -12.84 5.37 0.11
C SER A 69 -13.08 6.26 -1.13
N PHE A 70 -13.35 7.54 -0.91
CA PHE A 70 -13.49 8.53 -1.98
C PHE A 70 -12.18 8.70 -2.77
N ALA A 71 -11.05 8.86 -2.07
CA ALA A 71 -9.73 8.95 -2.68
C ALA A 71 -9.41 7.76 -3.59
N GLN A 72 -9.76 6.55 -3.15
CA GLN A 72 -9.50 5.34 -3.92
C GLN A 72 -10.25 5.37 -5.25
N LEU A 73 -11.52 5.77 -5.25
CA LEU A 73 -12.32 5.92 -6.45
C LEU A 73 -11.76 7.00 -7.38
N SER A 74 -11.40 8.17 -6.84
CA SER A 74 -10.84 9.27 -7.64
C SER A 74 -9.50 8.91 -8.28
N VAL A 75 -8.59 8.28 -7.53
CA VAL A 75 -7.31 7.82 -8.07
C VAL A 75 -7.52 6.79 -9.16
N GLN A 76 -8.43 5.83 -8.95
CA GLN A 76 -8.75 4.81 -9.94
C GLN A 76 -9.32 5.43 -11.23
N GLU A 77 -10.27 6.36 -11.10
CA GLU A 77 -10.87 7.06 -12.25
C GLU A 77 -9.84 7.85 -13.07
N ILE A 78 -8.93 8.57 -12.39
CA ILE A 78 -7.84 9.30 -13.06
C ILE A 78 -6.95 8.36 -13.86
N ILE A 79 -6.60 7.19 -13.30
CA ILE A 79 -5.74 6.20 -13.97
C ILE A 79 -6.46 5.54 -15.14
N GLU A 80 -7.70 5.09 -14.93
CA GLU A 80 -8.49 4.40 -15.96
C GLU A 80 -8.77 5.29 -17.18
N ASN A 81 -8.97 6.59 -16.95
CA ASN A 81 -9.21 7.57 -18.00
C ASN A 81 -7.94 8.21 -18.58
N ALA A 82 -6.75 7.83 -18.08
CA ALA A 82 -5.48 8.47 -18.43
C ALA A 82 -5.53 10.01 -18.29
N ASP A 83 -6.17 10.50 -17.23
CA ASP A 83 -6.48 11.91 -17.04
C ASP A 83 -5.23 12.69 -16.57
N THR A 84 -4.70 13.51 -17.46
CA THR A 84 -3.50 14.33 -17.20
C THR A 84 -3.79 15.71 -16.61
N LEU A 85 -5.07 16.10 -16.54
CA LEU A 85 -5.52 17.43 -16.12
C LEU A 85 -5.92 17.46 -14.65
N HIS A 86 -6.42 16.35 -14.11
CA HIS A 86 -6.83 16.25 -12.72
C HIS A 86 -5.83 15.48 -11.86
N GLY A 87 -5.85 15.77 -10.56
CA GLY A 87 -5.03 15.08 -9.57
C GLY A 87 -5.73 15.02 -8.22
N VAL A 88 -5.10 14.31 -7.28
CA VAL A 88 -5.55 14.26 -5.88
C VAL A 88 -4.45 14.80 -4.99
N HIS A 89 -4.80 15.74 -4.14
CA HIS A 89 -3.90 16.31 -3.14
C HIS A 89 -4.32 15.81 -1.76
N PHE A 90 -3.42 15.09 -1.09
CA PHE A 90 -3.59 14.60 0.26
C PHE A 90 -2.83 15.51 1.23
N SER A 91 -3.55 16.05 2.21
CA SER A 91 -2.95 16.81 3.31
C SER A 91 -3.32 16.18 4.65
N TYR A 92 -2.45 16.31 5.64
CA TYR A 92 -2.65 15.72 6.97
C TYR A 92 -2.63 16.83 8.02
N GLY A 93 -3.72 16.98 8.76
CA GLY A 93 -3.79 17.88 9.92
C GLY A 93 -3.01 17.34 11.11
N ASP A 94 -2.79 18.18 12.13
CA ASP A 94 -1.93 17.90 13.30
C ASP A 94 -2.31 16.65 14.10
N SER A 95 -3.59 16.27 14.07
CA SER A 95 -4.11 15.08 14.76
C SER A 95 -4.10 13.82 13.88
N SER A 96 -3.66 13.93 12.63
CA SER A 96 -3.55 12.78 11.73
C SER A 96 -2.47 11.83 12.21
N THR A 97 -2.76 10.54 12.07
CA THR A 97 -1.80 9.51 12.48
C THR A 97 -0.83 9.21 11.35
N TYR A 98 0.35 8.71 11.71
CA TYR A 98 1.29 8.14 10.74
C TYR A 98 0.63 7.02 9.91
N GLN A 99 -0.35 6.32 10.48
CA GLN A 99 -1.11 5.30 9.78
C GLN A 99 -1.91 5.87 8.60
N SER A 100 -2.47 7.08 8.71
CA SER A 100 -3.16 7.74 7.59
C SER A 100 -2.21 7.97 6.40
N LEU A 101 -0.97 8.36 6.68
CA LEU A 101 0.06 8.50 5.66
C LEU A 101 0.37 7.15 4.99
N ILE A 102 0.56 6.09 5.78
CA ILE A 102 0.81 4.74 5.26
C ILE A 102 -0.35 4.23 4.42
N HIS A 103 -1.59 4.41 4.87
CA HIS A 103 -2.78 4.04 4.09
C HIS A 103 -2.85 4.76 2.74
N THR A 104 -2.38 6.00 2.67
CA THR A 104 -2.31 6.74 1.39
C THR A 104 -1.32 6.07 0.44
N PHE A 105 -0.16 5.65 0.92
CA PHE A 105 0.80 4.89 0.11
C PHE A 105 0.27 3.53 -0.31
N ASP A 106 -0.44 2.82 0.59
CA ASP A 106 -1.06 1.53 0.27
C ASP A 106 -2.12 1.69 -0.82
N LEU A 107 -2.93 2.74 -0.76
CA LEU A 107 -3.92 3.10 -1.78
C LEU A 107 -3.25 3.37 -3.13
N LEU A 108 -2.23 4.23 -3.17
CA LEU A 108 -1.51 4.55 -4.40
C LEU A 108 -0.82 3.31 -4.98
N TYR A 109 -0.26 2.45 -4.13
CA TYR A 109 0.34 1.19 -4.53
C TYR A 109 -0.69 0.22 -5.12
N ALA A 110 -1.83 0.05 -4.46
CA ALA A 110 -2.91 -0.81 -4.91
C ALA A 110 -3.47 -0.36 -6.26
N ALA A 111 -3.60 0.96 -6.45
CA ALA A 111 -4.01 1.58 -7.71
C ALA A 111 -2.94 1.54 -8.81
N ARG A 112 -1.71 1.07 -8.50
CA ARG A 112 -0.55 1.07 -9.41
C ARG A 112 -0.19 2.47 -9.91
N ALA A 113 -0.35 3.48 -9.06
CA ALA A 113 0.05 4.85 -9.34
C ALA A 113 1.55 4.90 -9.70
N GLN A 114 1.86 5.50 -10.84
CA GLN A 114 3.24 5.62 -11.33
C GLN A 114 3.90 6.91 -10.88
N CYS A 115 3.10 7.97 -10.67
CA CYS A 115 3.59 9.30 -10.35
C CYS A 115 2.83 9.86 -9.15
N TYR A 116 3.60 10.25 -8.14
CA TYR A 116 3.15 11.09 -7.04
C TYR A 116 4.36 11.88 -6.54
N GLN A 117 4.10 13.04 -5.96
CA GLN A 117 5.12 13.86 -5.33
C GLN A 117 4.80 13.97 -3.85
N CYS A 118 5.79 13.72 -3.01
CA CYS A 118 5.70 14.00 -1.59
C CYS A 118 6.40 15.33 -1.32
N ASP A 119 5.71 16.26 -0.67
CA ASP A 119 6.31 17.49 -0.17
C ASP A 119 5.93 17.67 1.31
N HIS A 120 6.92 17.66 2.19
CA HIS A 120 6.71 17.70 3.64
C HIS A 120 5.67 16.67 4.15
N ALA A 121 4.47 17.14 4.49
CA ALA A 121 3.33 16.36 4.98
C ALA A 121 2.15 16.43 3.99
N GLU A 122 2.46 16.50 2.71
CA GLU A 122 1.49 16.52 1.63
C GLU A 122 1.91 15.54 0.54
N ILE A 123 0.91 14.91 -0.10
CA ILE A 123 1.13 14.01 -1.23
C ILE A 123 0.26 14.48 -2.39
N TRP A 124 0.89 14.69 -3.53
CA TRP A 124 0.25 15.11 -4.76
C TRP A 124 0.29 13.94 -5.76
N PHE A 125 -0.85 13.34 -6.01
CA PHE A 125 -1.01 12.28 -7.02
C PHE A 125 -1.54 12.88 -8.34
N PHE A 126 -0.98 12.42 -9.46
CA PHE A 126 -1.45 12.76 -10.80
C PHE A 126 -1.01 11.67 -11.79
N TYR A 127 -1.78 11.49 -12.87
CA TYR A 127 -1.37 10.60 -13.94
C TYR A 127 -0.30 11.25 -14.82
N CYS A 128 0.75 10.49 -15.14
CA CYS A 128 1.74 10.82 -16.14
C CYS A 128 1.71 9.72 -17.20
N PRO A 129 1.53 10.06 -18.49
CA PRO A 129 1.61 9.10 -19.59
C PRO A 129 3.03 8.59 -19.81
#